data_AF-A0A1Y3AMV8-F1
#
_entry.id   AF-A0A1Y3AMV8-F1
#
_cell.length_a   1.000
_cell.length_b   1.000
_cell.length_c   1.000
_cell.angle_alpha   90.00
_cell.angle_beta   90.00
_cell.angle_gamma   90.00
#
_symmetry.space_group_name_H-M   'P 1'
#
loop_
_entity.id
_entity.type
_entity.pdbx_description
1 polymer ?
#
loop_
_entity_poly.entity_id
_entity_poly.type
_entity_poly.pdbx_seq_one_letter_code
_entity_poly.pdbx_strand_id
1 'polypeptide(L)'
;MKTQILTNKLSDMKYPKSPSSQMKRKKQDSKTGKGLRHFSMKVCEKVRNKGTTTYNEVADELVAEFSDDPIASRASFQTGNDQEPFDQKNIRRRVYDALNVLMAINIISKEKKEIKWIGLPTNAVQECSELEKERAQRQQRIKEKKDQLRELLIQQIALKNLAERNQMDENPDQNSIIKLPFIIVNTDKNTLIDCSISRDKSEYLFNFGSTFEIHDDFEVLKRMGLAYHLEKLEYGQTMKRRDYERARQFLPEALMTELDEMLEENHVKIIN
;
A
#
# COMPACT_ATOMS: atom_id res chain seq x y z
N MET A 1 19.77 28.40 -25.33
CA MET A 1 20.07 27.94 -23.96
C MET A 1 20.05 26.42 -23.96
N LYS A 2 21.17 25.77 -23.66
CA LYS A 2 21.32 24.30 -23.73
C LYS A 2 20.92 23.70 -22.39
N THR A 3 19.84 22.93 -22.36
CA THR A 3 19.42 22.18 -21.17
C THR A 3 19.87 20.74 -21.32
N GLN A 4 20.88 20.35 -20.53
CA GLN A 4 21.39 18.99 -20.43
C GLN A 4 20.47 18.15 -19.55
N ILE A 5 20.06 17.01 -20.08
CA ILE A 5 19.34 15.94 -19.40
C ILE A 5 20.33 15.25 -18.45
N LEU A 6 20.10 15.37 -17.13
CA LEU A 6 20.85 14.64 -16.10
C LEU A 6 20.25 13.24 -15.94
N THR A 7 20.97 12.25 -16.47
CA THR A 7 20.79 10.82 -16.15
C THR A 7 21.65 10.47 -14.93
N ASN A 8 21.01 10.22 -13.78
CA ASN A 8 21.73 9.77 -12.59
C ASN A 8 21.93 8.25 -12.61
N LYS A 9 23.20 7.87 -12.82
CA LYS A 9 23.76 6.54 -12.57
C LYS A 9 23.76 6.26 -11.06
N LEU A 10 23.06 5.22 -10.64
CA LEU A 10 23.20 4.59 -9.33
C LEU A 10 24.25 3.47 -9.43
N SER A 11 25.52 3.81 -9.17
CA SER A 11 26.56 2.84 -8.84
C SER A 11 27.76 3.57 -8.24
N ASP A 12 28.27 3.05 -7.13
CA ASP A 12 29.47 3.43 -6.37
C ASP A 12 29.33 4.48 -5.26
N MET A 13 28.90 4.01 -4.08
CA MET A 13 29.39 4.53 -2.80
C MET A 13 30.04 3.43 -1.98
N LYS A 14 31.37 3.49 -1.89
CA LYS A 14 32.23 2.72 -0.99
C LYS A 14 32.10 3.28 0.43
N TYR A 15 31.70 2.43 1.38
CA TYR A 15 31.78 2.74 2.81
C TYR A 15 33.21 2.51 3.36
N PRO A 16 33.69 3.34 4.29
CA PRO A 16 35.02 3.23 4.87
C PRO A 16 35.12 2.04 5.85
N LYS A 17 36.27 1.36 5.84
CA LYS A 17 36.60 0.27 6.78
C LYS A 17 36.93 0.82 8.16
N SER A 18 36.22 0.37 9.18
CA SER A 18 36.54 0.62 10.60
C SER A 18 37.61 -0.37 11.12
N PRO A 19 38.40 0.02 12.15
CA PRO A 19 39.62 -0.69 12.53
C PRO A 19 39.33 -1.99 13.29
N SER A 20 40.17 -2.98 13.03
CA SER A 20 40.19 -4.27 13.71
C SER A 20 40.46 -4.15 15.21
N SER A 21 39.42 -4.20 16.02
CA SER A 21 39.55 -4.51 17.44
C SER A 21 39.68 -6.04 17.60
N GLN A 22 40.89 -6.50 17.88
CA GLN A 22 41.16 -7.87 18.30
C GLN A 22 40.34 -8.20 19.57
N MET A 23 39.15 -8.78 19.39
CA MET A 23 38.43 -9.41 20.49
C MET A 23 39.11 -10.72 20.82
N LYS A 24 39.83 -10.72 21.94
CA LYS A 24 40.25 -11.92 22.68
C LYS A 24 39.07 -12.90 22.71
N ARG A 25 39.24 -14.08 22.09
CA ARG A 25 38.32 -15.21 22.18
C ARG A 25 37.96 -15.44 23.64
N LYS A 26 36.78 -15.02 24.06
CA LYS A 26 36.19 -15.43 25.34
C LYS A 26 35.97 -16.93 25.24
N LYS A 27 36.68 -17.69 26.06
CA LYS A 27 36.46 -19.11 26.33
C LYS A 27 34.94 -19.30 26.52
N GLN A 28 34.31 -20.05 25.60
CA GLN A 28 32.89 -20.32 25.64
C GLN A 28 32.67 -21.29 26.81
N ASP A 29 32.23 -20.74 27.94
CA ASP A 29 31.92 -21.48 29.15
C ASP A 29 30.65 -22.30 28.89
N SER A 30 30.67 -23.61 29.15
CA SER A 30 29.57 -24.55 28.89
C SER A 30 28.28 -24.27 29.67
N LYS A 31 28.24 -23.17 30.44
CA LYS A 31 27.13 -22.69 31.27
C LYS A 31 26.17 -21.71 30.58
N THR A 32 26.42 -21.33 29.32
CA THR A 32 25.59 -20.32 28.61
C THR A 32 24.12 -20.69 28.40
N GLY A 33 23.71 -21.94 28.60
CA GLY A 33 22.32 -22.40 28.45
C GLY A 33 21.44 -22.38 29.71
N LYS A 34 22.01 -22.16 30.91
CA LYS A 34 21.26 -22.29 32.19
C LYS A 34 21.04 -20.96 32.94
N GLY A 35 21.23 -19.82 32.27
CA GLY A 35 21.07 -18.49 32.87
C GLY A 35 19.61 -17.99 32.88
N LEU A 36 19.29 -17.01 33.73
CA LEU A 36 17.94 -16.40 33.81
C LEU A 36 17.47 -15.85 32.47
N ARG A 37 18.36 -15.30 31.63
CA ARG A 37 18.03 -14.85 30.27
C ARG A 37 17.45 -15.98 29.41
N HIS A 38 18.03 -17.17 29.50
CA HIS A 38 17.59 -18.33 28.74
C HIS A 38 16.22 -18.83 29.23
N PHE A 39 16.05 -18.95 30.56
CA PHE A 39 14.76 -19.29 31.16
C PHE A 39 13.68 -18.25 30.85
N SER A 40 13.99 -16.96 30.89
CA SER A 40 13.03 -15.90 30.57
C SER A 40 12.57 -15.95 29.11
N MET A 41 13.50 -16.23 28.20
CA MET A 41 13.18 -16.43 26.78
C MET A 41 12.26 -17.64 26.57
N LYS A 42 12.61 -18.78 27.17
CA LYS A 42 11.82 -20.02 27.08
C LYS A 42 10.43 -19.88 27.72
N VAL A 43 10.33 -19.25 28.89
CA VAL A 43 9.05 -18.95 29.54
C VAL A 43 8.19 -18.05 28.65
N CYS A 44 8.77 -17.00 28.06
CA CYS A 44 8.07 -16.09 27.15
C CYS A 44 7.53 -16.83 25.91
N GLU A 45 8.34 -17.65 25.25
CA GLU A 45 7.93 -18.48 24.11
C GLU A 45 6.79 -19.44 24.48
N LYS A 46 6.90 -20.10 25.63
CA LYS A 46 5.92 -21.08 26.09
C LYS A 46 4.55 -20.46 26.34
N VAL A 47 4.51 -19.31 27.03
CA VAL A 47 3.27 -18.57 27.31
C VAL A 47 2.69 -18.01 26.00
N ARG A 48 3.53 -17.50 25.09
CA ARG A 48 3.10 -17.01 23.77
C ARG A 48 2.44 -18.09 22.92
N ASN A 49 3.05 -19.27 22.85
CA ASN A 49 2.55 -20.37 22.01
C ASN A 49 1.25 -20.97 22.54
N LYS A 50 1.10 -21.07 23.87
CA LYS A 50 -0.10 -21.62 24.50
C LYS A 50 -1.26 -20.61 24.55
N GLY A 51 -0.96 -19.31 24.56
CA GLY A 51 -1.95 -18.25 24.73
C GLY A 51 -2.47 -18.15 26.17
N THR A 52 -2.94 -19.25 26.74
CA THR A 52 -3.37 -19.38 28.14
C THR A 52 -2.71 -20.61 28.77
N THR A 53 -2.13 -20.47 29.96
CA THR A 53 -1.40 -21.54 30.65
C THR A 53 -1.38 -21.35 32.17
N THR A 54 -0.70 -22.22 32.91
CA THR A 54 -0.51 -22.11 34.37
C THR A 54 0.97 -22.19 34.74
N TYR A 55 1.30 -21.74 35.96
CA TYR A 55 2.67 -21.83 36.47
C TYR A 55 3.23 -23.26 36.43
N ASN A 56 2.45 -24.23 36.91
CA ASN A 56 2.90 -25.63 36.99
C ASN A 56 3.15 -26.19 35.59
N GLU A 57 2.25 -25.93 34.65
CA GLU A 57 2.38 -26.38 33.27
C GLU A 57 3.65 -25.82 32.60
N VAL A 58 3.91 -24.51 32.72
CA VAL A 58 5.14 -23.90 32.19
C VAL A 58 6.38 -24.46 32.88
N ALA A 59 6.34 -24.65 34.21
CA ALA A 59 7.49 -25.15 34.95
C ALA A 59 7.80 -26.62 34.65
N ASP A 60 6.78 -27.47 34.57
CA ASP A 60 6.92 -28.91 34.36
C ASP A 60 7.39 -29.20 32.93
N GLU A 61 6.89 -28.46 31.92
CA GLU A 61 7.35 -28.59 30.55
C GLU A 61 8.80 -28.12 30.37
N LEU A 62 9.22 -27.05 31.06
CA LEU A 62 10.62 -26.61 31.04
C LEU A 62 11.54 -27.53 31.82
N VAL A 63 11.05 -28.28 32.81
CA VAL A 63 11.87 -29.30 33.47
C VAL A 63 12.06 -30.49 32.53
N ALA A 64 10.98 -30.96 31.89
CA ALA A 64 11.04 -32.06 30.93
C ALA A 64 11.96 -31.73 29.74
N GLU A 65 11.84 -30.54 29.14
CA GLU A 65 12.68 -30.13 28.00
C GLU A 65 14.18 -30.10 28.32
N PHE A 66 14.57 -29.79 29.57
CA PHE A 66 15.97 -29.69 29.97
C PHE A 66 16.55 -31.00 30.52
N SER A 67 15.70 -31.89 31.05
CA SER A 67 16.09 -33.26 31.40
C SER A 67 16.29 -34.12 30.13
N ASP A 68 15.55 -33.86 29.05
CA ASP A 68 15.65 -34.58 27.78
C ASP A 68 16.72 -34.01 26.80
N ASP A 69 17.38 -32.88 27.11
CA ASP A 69 18.38 -32.29 26.23
C ASP A 69 19.69 -33.13 26.22
N PRO A 70 20.08 -33.71 25.07
CA PRO A 70 21.25 -34.60 24.95
C PRO A 70 22.59 -33.90 25.24
N ILE A 71 22.63 -32.56 25.33
CA ILE A 71 23.82 -31.80 25.72
C ILE A 71 23.93 -31.66 27.24
N ALA A 72 22.79 -31.55 27.94
CA ALA A 72 22.73 -31.49 29.40
C ALA A 72 23.00 -32.87 30.04
N SER A 73 22.52 -33.94 29.39
CA SER A 73 22.73 -35.33 29.84
C SER A 73 24.20 -35.80 29.78
N ARG A 74 25.02 -35.21 28.89
CA ARG A 74 26.47 -35.49 28.85
C ARG A 74 27.24 -34.87 30.01
N ALA A 75 26.73 -33.80 30.62
CA ALA A 75 27.34 -33.16 31.79
C ALA A 75 26.93 -33.85 33.11
N SER A 76 25.70 -34.35 33.21
CA SER A 76 25.24 -35.14 34.36
C SER A 76 25.85 -36.53 34.45
N PHE A 77 26.42 -37.08 33.37
CA PHE A 77 27.25 -38.30 33.44
C PHE A 77 28.63 -38.10 34.10
N GLN A 78 29.09 -36.87 34.32
CA GLN A 78 30.37 -36.58 35.01
C GLN A 78 30.21 -36.24 36.50
N THR A 79 29.01 -35.91 36.95
CA THR A 79 28.68 -35.61 38.34
C THR A 79 27.38 -36.30 38.68
N GLY A 80 27.45 -37.34 39.53
CA GLY A 80 26.42 -38.37 39.73
C GLY A 80 24.97 -37.92 39.90
N ASN A 81 24.08 -38.91 39.81
CA ASN A 81 22.60 -38.88 39.76
C ASN A 81 21.82 -37.95 40.74
N ASP A 82 22.48 -37.19 41.62
CA ASP A 82 21.85 -36.30 42.61
C ASP A 82 21.54 -34.88 42.08
N GLN A 83 21.87 -34.57 40.83
CA GLN A 83 21.71 -33.24 40.24
C GLN A 83 20.29 -32.94 39.71
N GLU A 84 19.55 -33.96 39.26
CA GLU A 84 18.19 -33.82 38.69
C GLU A 84 17.18 -33.14 39.65
N PRO A 85 17.12 -33.49 40.96
CA PRO A 85 16.22 -32.82 41.91
C PRO A 85 16.59 -31.35 42.16
N PHE A 86 17.88 -31.01 42.04
CA PHE A 86 18.38 -29.65 42.27
C PHE A 86 18.09 -28.75 41.07
N ASP A 87 18.22 -29.28 39.86
CA ASP A 87 17.92 -28.56 38.63
C ASP A 87 16.41 -28.28 38.52
N GLN A 88 15.54 -29.21 38.93
CA GLN A 88 14.10 -28.96 38.99
C GLN A 88 13.73 -27.78 39.90
N LYS A 89 14.30 -27.74 41.12
CA LYS A 89 14.05 -26.62 42.06
C LYS A 89 14.58 -25.29 41.52
N ASN A 90 15.73 -25.32 40.83
CA ASN A 90 16.31 -24.15 40.23
C ASN A 90 15.43 -23.60 39.09
N ILE A 91 15.01 -24.46 38.16
CA ILE A 91 14.15 -24.09 37.03
C ILE A 91 12.84 -23.50 37.56
N ARG A 92 12.18 -24.17 38.51
CA ARG A 92 10.96 -23.65 39.15
C ARG A 92 11.14 -22.25 39.74
N ARG A 93 12.26 -21.99 40.42
CA ARG A 93 12.57 -20.66 40.97
C ARG A 93 12.75 -19.61 39.86
N ARG A 94 13.42 -19.96 38.76
CA ARG A 94 13.67 -19.06 37.61
C ARG A 94 12.40 -18.77 36.82
N VAL A 95 11.47 -19.73 36.70
CA VAL A 95 10.16 -19.52 36.08
C VAL A 95 9.36 -18.44 36.83
N TYR A 96 9.39 -18.45 38.16
CA TYR A 96 8.76 -17.37 38.94
C TYR A 96 9.41 -16.01 38.69
N ASP A 97 10.75 -15.92 38.65
CA ASP A 97 11.45 -14.67 38.34
C ASP A 97 11.02 -14.11 36.97
N ALA A 98 11.00 -14.97 35.96
CA ALA A 98 10.62 -14.59 34.60
C ALA A 98 9.16 -14.13 34.52
N LEU A 99 8.22 -14.91 35.09
CA LEU A 99 6.79 -14.57 35.05
C LEU A 99 6.49 -13.25 35.77
N ASN A 100 7.13 -12.99 36.92
CA ASN A 100 6.91 -11.75 37.66
C ASN A 100 7.38 -10.52 36.88
N VAL A 101 8.53 -10.62 36.19
CA VAL A 101 9.02 -9.54 35.35
C VAL A 101 8.12 -9.36 34.12
N LEU A 102 7.76 -10.45 33.42
CA LEU A 102 6.87 -10.41 32.25
C LEU A 102 5.50 -9.80 32.60
N MET A 103 4.99 -10.06 33.79
CA MET A 103 3.76 -9.47 34.31
C MET A 103 3.93 -7.98 34.61
N ALA A 104 5.05 -7.59 35.24
CA ALA A 104 5.34 -6.19 35.57
C ALA A 104 5.50 -5.29 34.32
N ILE A 105 5.95 -5.86 33.19
CA ILE A 105 6.04 -5.17 31.90
C ILE A 105 4.83 -5.42 30.98
N ASN A 106 3.73 -5.94 31.55
CA ASN A 106 2.44 -6.14 30.89
C ASN A 106 2.50 -7.02 29.60
N ILE A 107 3.43 -7.97 29.56
CA ILE A 107 3.50 -8.96 28.47
C ILE A 107 2.55 -10.14 28.73
N ILE A 108 2.27 -10.43 30.00
CA ILE A 108 1.36 -11.49 30.44
C ILE A 108 0.46 -10.96 31.56
N SER A 109 -0.77 -11.48 31.68
CA SER A 109 -1.62 -11.30 32.85
C SER A 109 -1.65 -12.57 33.69
N LYS A 110 -1.85 -12.42 35.01
CA LYS A 110 -2.05 -13.54 35.93
C LYS A 110 -3.31 -13.33 36.77
N GLU A 111 -4.28 -14.20 36.61
CA GLU A 111 -5.51 -14.25 37.40
C GLU A 111 -5.53 -15.55 38.19
N LYS A 112 -5.32 -15.46 39.51
CA LYS A 112 -5.19 -16.64 40.41
C LYS A 112 -4.11 -17.62 39.90
N LYS A 113 -4.51 -18.72 39.27
CA LYS A 113 -3.62 -19.77 38.73
C LYS A 113 -3.44 -19.68 37.21
N GLU A 114 -4.26 -18.89 36.53
CA GLU A 114 -4.27 -18.75 35.08
C GLU A 114 -3.33 -17.62 34.65
N ILE A 115 -2.54 -17.86 33.60
CA ILE A 115 -1.59 -16.94 33.01
C ILE A 115 -1.95 -16.78 31.54
N LYS A 116 -2.23 -15.56 31.08
CA LYS A 116 -2.58 -15.28 29.68
C LYS A 116 -1.52 -14.42 29.01
N TRP A 117 -1.23 -14.73 27.75
CA TRP A 117 -0.38 -13.92 26.89
C TRP A 117 -1.13 -12.64 26.46
N ILE A 118 -0.53 -11.48 26.73
CA ILE A 118 -1.04 -10.17 26.29
C ILE A 118 -0.34 -9.74 24.99
N GLY A 119 1.00 -9.79 24.96
CA GLY A 119 1.81 -9.33 23.83
C GLY A 119 2.94 -8.39 24.25
N LEU A 120 3.88 -8.09 23.34
CA LEU A 120 4.97 -7.16 23.65
C LEU A 120 4.44 -5.72 23.67
N PRO A 121 4.69 -4.92 24.73
CA PRO A 121 4.08 -3.60 24.94
C PRO A 121 4.33 -2.59 23.82
N THR A 122 5.42 -2.76 23.04
CA THR A 122 5.78 -1.83 21.96
C THR A 122 5.27 -2.27 20.58
N ASN A 123 4.99 -3.56 20.38
CA ASN A 123 4.67 -4.06 19.03
C ASN A 123 3.24 -3.68 18.62
N ALA A 124 2.25 -3.83 19.50
CA ALA A 124 0.85 -3.65 19.10
C ALA A 124 0.50 -2.18 18.76
N VAL A 125 0.99 -1.20 19.51
CA VAL A 125 0.70 0.23 19.27
C VAL A 125 1.44 0.73 18.02
N GLN A 126 2.71 0.34 17.86
CA GLN A 126 3.49 0.73 16.70
C GLN A 126 2.97 0.05 15.42
N GLU A 127 2.64 -1.23 15.48
CA GLU A 127 2.00 -1.97 14.38
C GLU A 127 0.63 -1.37 14.02
N CYS A 128 -0.18 -1.00 15.01
CA CYS A 128 -1.44 -0.32 14.75
C CYS A 128 -1.24 1.03 14.02
N SER A 129 -0.29 1.84 14.46
CA SER A 129 0.03 3.12 13.80
C SER A 129 0.56 2.94 12.37
N GLU A 130 1.39 1.92 12.13
CA GLU A 130 1.90 1.57 10.81
C GLU A 130 0.77 1.09 9.89
N LEU A 131 -0.13 0.23 10.39
CA LEU A 131 -1.31 -0.23 9.66
C LEU A 131 -2.30 0.89 9.35
N GLU A 132 -2.51 1.85 10.26
CA GLU A 132 -3.34 3.02 10.01
C GLU A 132 -2.75 3.90 8.89
N LYS A 133 -1.43 4.12 8.91
CA LYS A 133 -0.73 4.85 7.85
C LYS A 133 -0.84 4.12 6.51
N GLU A 134 -0.66 2.80 6.51
CA GLU A 134 -0.80 2.00 5.29
C GLU A 134 -2.23 2.02 4.75
N ARG A 135 -3.23 1.91 5.62
CA ARG A 135 -4.65 2.04 5.27
C ARG A 135 -4.91 3.39 4.62
N ALA A 136 -4.42 4.49 5.19
CA ALA A 136 -4.59 5.83 4.63
C ALA A 136 -3.98 5.94 3.23
N GLN A 137 -2.76 5.40 3.03
CA GLN A 137 -2.10 5.37 1.72
C GLN A 137 -2.85 4.50 0.70
N ARG A 138 -3.37 3.33 1.11
CA ARG A 138 -4.18 2.47 0.26
C ARG A 138 -5.49 3.17 -0.13
N GLN A 139 -6.15 3.84 0.81
CA GLN A 139 -7.39 4.58 0.54
C GLN A 139 -7.16 5.71 -0.47
N GLN A 140 -6.07 6.46 -0.34
CA GLN A 140 -5.72 7.52 -1.28
C GLN A 140 -5.48 6.95 -2.69
N ARG A 141 -4.73 5.85 -2.80
CA ARG A 141 -4.50 5.18 -4.10
C ARG A 141 -5.79 4.62 -4.72
N ILE A 142 -6.70 4.10 -3.90
CA ILE A 142 -8.01 3.64 -4.38
C ILE A 142 -8.80 4.82 -4.96
N LYS A 143 -8.82 5.96 -4.26
CA LYS A 143 -9.49 7.17 -4.73
C LYS A 143 -8.93 7.64 -6.08
N GLU A 144 -7.61 7.77 -6.20
CA GLU A 144 -6.95 8.20 -7.44
C GLU A 144 -7.26 7.26 -8.61
N LYS A 145 -7.26 5.94 -8.37
CA LYS A 145 -7.63 4.95 -9.40
C LYS A 145 -9.11 4.99 -9.76
N LYS A 146 -9.99 5.28 -8.80
CA LYS A 146 -11.43 5.46 -9.06
C LYS A 146 -11.65 6.69 -9.92
N ASP A 147 -10.97 7.80 -9.62
CA ASP A 147 -11.03 9.03 -10.42
C ASP A 147 -10.53 8.81 -11.86
N GLN A 148 -9.39 8.12 -12.02
CA GLN A 148 -8.87 7.74 -13.35
C GLN A 148 -9.84 6.81 -14.11
N LEU A 149 -10.44 5.84 -13.44
CA LEU A 149 -11.42 4.95 -14.05
C LEU A 149 -12.62 5.74 -14.56
N ARG A 150 -13.15 6.66 -13.76
CA ARG A 150 -14.28 7.52 -14.14
C ARG A 150 -13.97 8.36 -15.36
N GLU A 151 -12.78 8.95 -15.43
CA GLU A 151 -12.34 9.69 -16.63
C GLU A 151 -12.33 8.80 -17.88
N LEU A 152 -11.82 7.57 -17.77
CA LEU A 152 -11.83 6.59 -18.87
C LEU A 152 -13.26 6.18 -19.27
N LEU A 153 -14.19 6.03 -18.33
CA LEU A 153 -15.59 5.75 -18.63
C LEU A 153 -16.22 6.88 -19.45
N ILE A 154 -16.00 8.12 -19.03
CA ILE A 154 -16.52 9.30 -19.73
C ILE A 154 -15.90 9.40 -21.13
N GLN A 155 -14.60 9.11 -21.26
CA GLN A 155 -13.91 9.05 -22.55
C GLN A 155 -14.50 7.98 -23.47
N GLN A 156 -14.76 6.79 -22.96
CA GLN A 156 -15.38 5.71 -23.71
C GLN A 156 -16.78 6.10 -24.22
N ILE A 157 -17.61 6.70 -23.37
CA ILE A 157 -18.94 7.19 -23.74
C ILE A 157 -18.83 8.23 -24.85
N ALA A 158 -17.94 9.20 -24.72
CA ALA A 158 -17.75 10.27 -25.70
C ALA A 158 -17.28 9.75 -27.06
N LEU A 159 -16.34 8.80 -27.07
CA LEU A 159 -15.84 8.17 -28.30
C LEU A 159 -16.92 7.34 -29.00
N LYS A 160 -17.70 6.55 -28.25
CA LYS A 160 -18.80 5.77 -28.80
C LYS A 160 -19.89 6.65 -29.38
N ASN A 161 -20.26 7.72 -28.66
CA ASN A 161 -21.18 8.74 -29.17
C ASN A 161 -20.68 9.39 -30.45
N LEU A 162 -19.39 9.77 -30.51
CA LEU A 162 -18.81 10.34 -31.74
C LEU A 162 -18.92 9.34 -32.90
N ALA A 163 -18.55 8.08 -32.67
CA ALA A 163 -18.57 7.05 -33.69
C ALA A 163 -19.99 6.80 -34.22
N GLU A 164 -21.00 6.64 -33.36
CA GLU A 164 -22.39 6.47 -33.79
C GLU A 164 -22.92 7.70 -34.54
N ARG A 165 -22.63 8.91 -34.04
CA ARG A 165 -23.05 10.15 -34.71
C ARG A 165 -22.45 10.26 -36.11
N ASN A 166 -21.16 9.93 -36.25
CA ASN A 166 -20.47 10.01 -37.53
C ASN A 166 -20.89 8.88 -38.49
N GLN A 167 -21.42 7.74 -38.01
CA GLN A 167 -22.00 6.71 -38.87
C GLN A 167 -23.26 7.18 -39.61
N MET A 168 -23.94 8.23 -39.12
CA MET A 168 -25.12 8.80 -39.77
C MET A 168 -24.77 9.70 -40.97
N ASP A 169 -23.49 10.06 -41.13
CA ASP A 169 -23.00 10.87 -42.24
C ASP A 169 -22.23 9.97 -43.22
N GLU A 170 -22.89 9.56 -44.32
CA GLU A 170 -22.35 8.55 -45.23
C GLU A 170 -21.22 9.06 -46.13
N ASN A 171 -21.07 10.39 -46.31
CA ASN A 171 -20.11 10.91 -47.28
C ASN A 171 -19.56 12.31 -46.93
N PRO A 172 -18.84 12.46 -45.81
CA PRO A 172 -18.24 13.73 -45.42
C PRO A 172 -17.08 14.12 -46.36
N ASP A 173 -16.94 15.42 -46.64
CA ASP A 173 -15.81 15.96 -47.39
C ASP A 173 -14.51 15.71 -46.61
N GLN A 174 -13.51 15.07 -47.25
CA GLN A 174 -12.24 14.72 -46.62
C GLN A 174 -11.50 15.94 -46.05
N ASN A 175 -11.68 17.12 -46.64
CA ASN A 175 -11.04 18.35 -46.16
C ASN A 175 -11.73 18.96 -44.92
N SER A 176 -12.90 18.45 -44.53
CA SER A 176 -13.66 18.92 -43.36
C SER A 176 -13.50 18.02 -42.13
N ILE A 177 -12.64 17.00 -42.19
CA ILE A 177 -12.47 15.99 -41.14
C ILE A 177 -11.13 16.14 -40.43
N ILE A 178 -11.18 16.20 -39.10
CA ILE A 178 -10.01 16.08 -38.23
C ILE A 178 -10.09 14.72 -37.54
N LYS A 179 -9.12 13.83 -37.79
CA LYS A 179 -9.05 12.50 -37.17
C LYS A 179 -8.39 12.59 -35.79
N LEU A 180 -8.83 11.74 -34.87
CA LEU A 180 -8.14 11.53 -33.59
C LEU A 180 -6.86 10.69 -33.79
N PRO A 181 -5.80 10.89 -32.96
CA PRO A 181 -5.70 11.88 -31.90
C PRO A 181 -5.28 13.26 -32.43
N PHE A 182 -5.76 14.33 -31.80
CA PHE A 182 -5.36 15.70 -32.12
C PHE A 182 -5.29 16.59 -30.87
N ILE A 183 -4.68 17.75 -31.03
CA ILE A 183 -4.74 18.86 -30.08
C ILE A 183 -5.23 20.11 -30.81
N ILE A 184 -5.99 20.95 -30.12
CA ILE A 184 -6.42 22.26 -30.61
C ILE A 184 -5.69 23.34 -29.82
N VAL A 185 -5.12 24.30 -30.54
CA VAL A 185 -4.63 25.55 -29.97
C VAL A 185 -5.60 26.65 -30.36
N ASN A 186 -6.25 27.28 -29.40
CA ASN A 186 -7.17 28.41 -29.62
C ASN A 186 -6.57 29.71 -29.10
N THR A 187 -6.81 30.80 -29.81
CA THR A 187 -6.39 32.15 -29.44
C THR A 187 -7.39 33.17 -29.97
N ASP A 188 -7.31 34.43 -29.53
CA ASP A 188 -8.18 35.49 -30.05
C ASP A 188 -7.99 35.65 -31.57
N LYS A 189 -9.07 35.91 -32.30
CA LYS A 189 -9.09 36.04 -33.76
C LYS A 189 -8.16 37.13 -34.31
N ASN A 190 -7.79 38.12 -33.49
CA ASN A 190 -6.89 39.20 -33.87
C ASN A 190 -5.43 38.95 -33.43
N THR A 191 -5.14 37.79 -32.84
CA THR A 191 -3.79 37.44 -32.40
C THR A 191 -2.89 37.24 -33.61
N LEU A 192 -1.77 37.95 -33.65
CA LEU A 192 -0.72 37.69 -34.62
C LEU A 192 0.00 36.39 -34.24
N ILE A 193 0.06 35.45 -35.19
CA ILE A 193 0.73 34.16 -35.02
C ILE A 193 1.85 34.07 -36.05
N ASP A 194 3.08 33.96 -35.58
CA ASP A 194 4.25 33.66 -36.41
C ASP A 194 4.62 32.18 -36.23
N CYS A 195 4.78 31.46 -37.34
CA CYS A 195 4.99 30.02 -37.38
C CYS A 195 6.24 29.69 -38.19
N SER A 196 7.20 29.04 -37.52
CA SER A 196 8.41 28.51 -38.14
C SER A 196 8.37 26.99 -38.09
N ILE A 197 8.55 26.35 -39.25
CA ILE A 197 8.47 24.90 -39.41
C ILE A 197 9.80 24.39 -39.94
N SER A 198 10.33 23.32 -39.34
CA SER A 198 11.53 22.65 -39.84
C SER A 198 11.27 22.01 -41.21
N ARG A 199 12.33 21.81 -42.01
CA ARG A 199 12.19 21.24 -43.37
C ARG A 199 11.58 19.84 -43.39
N ASP A 200 11.86 19.06 -42.36
CA ASP A 200 11.37 17.69 -42.15
C ASP A 200 10.04 17.64 -41.39
N LYS A 201 9.48 18.79 -40.98
CA LYS A 201 8.23 18.90 -40.23
C LYS A 201 8.24 18.16 -38.89
N SER A 202 9.42 17.96 -38.29
CA SER A 202 9.55 17.38 -36.94
C SER A 202 9.43 18.42 -35.84
N GLU A 203 9.75 19.68 -36.14
CA GLU A 203 9.72 20.79 -35.18
C GLU A 203 8.85 21.94 -35.71
N TYR A 204 7.98 22.43 -34.85
CA TYR A 204 7.13 23.60 -35.09
C TYR A 204 7.34 24.59 -33.95
N LEU A 205 7.58 25.84 -34.30
CA LEU A 205 7.67 26.96 -33.36
C LEU A 205 6.56 27.95 -33.67
N PHE A 206 5.66 28.16 -32.71
CA PHE A 206 4.60 29.15 -32.80
C PHE A 206 4.86 30.29 -31.82
N ASN A 207 4.92 31.52 -32.33
CA ASN A 207 4.99 32.73 -31.53
C ASN A 207 3.64 33.43 -31.58
N PHE A 208 2.97 33.53 -30.43
CA PHE A 208 1.67 34.19 -30.30
C PHE A 208 1.86 35.60 -29.74
N GLY A 209 1.24 36.60 -30.38
CA GLY A 209 1.23 37.97 -29.87
C GLY A 209 0.37 38.19 -28.62
N SER A 210 -0.47 37.20 -28.28
CA SER A 210 -1.41 37.19 -27.16
C SER A 210 -1.46 35.81 -26.49
N THR A 211 -2.22 35.69 -25.41
CA THR A 211 -2.49 34.40 -24.75
C THR A 211 -3.24 33.43 -25.65
N PHE A 212 -2.90 32.15 -25.55
CA PHE A 212 -3.58 31.04 -26.21
C PHE A 212 -3.92 29.96 -25.18
N GLU A 213 -4.84 29.06 -25.53
CA GLU A 213 -5.13 27.85 -24.75
C GLU A 213 -4.91 26.60 -25.61
N ILE A 214 -4.69 25.47 -24.95
CA ILE A 214 -4.48 24.17 -25.60
C ILE A 214 -5.51 23.20 -25.02
N HIS A 215 -6.25 22.53 -25.89
CA HIS A 215 -7.24 21.51 -25.55
C HIS A 215 -6.86 20.22 -26.28
N ASP A 216 -6.95 19.08 -25.59
CA ASP A 216 -6.84 17.78 -26.23
C ASP A 216 -8.16 17.39 -26.93
N ASP A 217 -8.12 16.31 -27.70
CA ASP A 217 -9.30 15.79 -28.38
C ASP A 217 -10.44 15.43 -27.42
N PHE A 218 -10.13 14.94 -26.22
CA PHE A 218 -11.12 14.58 -25.23
C PHE A 218 -11.83 15.79 -24.62
N GLU A 219 -11.12 16.88 -24.33
CA GLU A 219 -11.75 18.14 -23.91
C GLU A 219 -12.68 18.69 -24.98
N VAL A 220 -12.31 18.57 -26.26
CA VAL A 220 -13.18 18.96 -27.37
C VAL A 220 -14.44 18.08 -27.44
N LEU A 221 -14.29 16.77 -27.30
CA LEU A 221 -15.43 15.82 -27.24
C LEU A 221 -16.41 16.16 -26.11
N LYS A 222 -15.90 16.51 -24.92
CA LYS A 222 -16.73 16.94 -23.78
C LYS A 222 -17.49 18.22 -24.09
N ARG A 223 -16.83 19.24 -24.65
CA ARG A 223 -17.47 20.51 -25.06
C ARG A 223 -18.50 20.35 -26.17
N MET A 224 -18.35 19.33 -27.01
CA MET A 224 -19.36 18.95 -28.02
C MET A 224 -20.60 18.27 -27.41
N GLY A 225 -20.63 18.05 -26.08
CA GLY A 225 -21.74 17.39 -25.37
C GLY A 225 -21.76 15.88 -25.54
N LEU A 226 -20.70 15.27 -26.08
CA LEU A 226 -20.66 13.82 -26.36
C LEU A 226 -20.44 12.98 -25.09
N ALA A 227 -20.01 13.63 -24.01
CA ALA A 227 -19.84 13.04 -22.68
C ALA A 227 -21.07 13.22 -21.76
N TYR A 228 -22.18 13.77 -22.26
CA TYR A 228 -23.40 14.08 -21.48
C TYR A 228 -23.16 14.90 -20.20
N HIS A 229 -22.12 15.74 -20.18
CA HIS A 229 -21.72 16.55 -19.04
C HIS A 229 -21.34 15.76 -17.78
N LEU A 230 -20.97 14.48 -17.94
CA LEU A 230 -20.51 13.62 -16.84
C LEU A 230 -19.17 14.09 -16.24
N GLU A 231 -18.44 14.99 -16.92
CA GLU A 231 -17.18 15.56 -16.44
C GLU A 231 -17.32 16.61 -15.34
N LYS A 232 -18.51 17.20 -15.20
CA LYS A 232 -18.81 18.29 -14.26
C LYS A 232 -20.12 17.99 -13.56
N LEU A 233 -20.10 16.92 -12.77
CA LEU A 233 -21.24 16.57 -11.94
C LEU A 233 -21.38 17.58 -10.80
N GLU A 234 -22.32 18.50 -10.96
CA GLU A 234 -22.70 19.44 -9.91
C GLU A 234 -23.82 18.84 -9.05
N TYR A 235 -23.82 19.15 -7.75
CA TYR A 235 -24.83 18.67 -6.83
C TYR A 235 -26.24 19.05 -7.32
N GLY A 236 -27.09 18.04 -7.55
CA GLY A 236 -28.47 18.23 -8.00
C GLY A 236 -28.63 18.51 -9.49
N GLN A 237 -27.59 18.31 -10.30
CA GLN A 237 -27.69 18.32 -11.76
C GLN A 237 -28.75 17.31 -12.24
N THR A 238 -29.39 17.63 -13.36
CA THR A 238 -30.35 16.74 -14.01
C THR A 238 -29.77 16.12 -15.26
N MET A 239 -29.96 14.81 -15.44
CA MET A 239 -29.60 14.07 -16.65
C MET A 239 -30.85 13.51 -17.31
N LYS A 240 -30.97 13.60 -18.63
CA LYS A 240 -32.10 12.98 -19.34
C LYS A 240 -31.99 11.47 -19.29
N ARG A 241 -33.12 10.77 -19.14
CA ARG A 241 -33.18 9.31 -19.10
C ARG A 241 -32.57 8.66 -20.34
N ARG A 242 -32.82 9.25 -21.53
CA ARG A 242 -32.22 8.79 -22.79
C ARG A 242 -30.69 8.84 -22.77
N ASP A 243 -30.12 9.91 -22.22
CA ASP A 243 -28.67 10.10 -22.18
C ASP A 243 -28.04 9.11 -21.19
N TYR A 244 -28.69 8.88 -20.04
CA TYR A 244 -28.30 7.87 -19.07
C TYR A 244 -28.34 6.45 -19.67
N GLU A 245 -29.43 6.08 -20.34
CA GLU A 245 -29.58 4.77 -20.98
C GLU A 245 -28.51 4.53 -22.06
N ARG A 246 -28.22 5.56 -22.87
CA ARG A 246 -27.14 5.49 -23.87
C ARG A 246 -25.77 5.38 -23.23
N ALA A 247 -25.46 6.20 -22.23
CA ALA A 247 -24.21 6.12 -21.49
C ALA A 247 -23.97 4.70 -20.96
N ARG A 248 -25.00 4.11 -20.36
CA ARG A 248 -24.96 2.73 -19.86
C ARG A 248 -24.72 1.72 -20.97
N GLN A 249 -25.38 1.86 -22.13
CA GLN A 249 -25.20 0.98 -23.30
C GLN A 249 -23.77 1.00 -23.85
N PHE A 250 -23.05 2.12 -23.76
CA PHE A 250 -21.66 2.23 -24.24
C PHE A 250 -20.61 1.63 -23.31
N LEU A 251 -21.02 1.24 -22.10
CA LEU A 251 -20.14 0.64 -21.10
C LEU A 251 -20.33 -0.88 -21.02
N PRO A 252 -19.26 -1.64 -20.74
CA PRO A 252 -19.38 -3.04 -20.33
C PRO A 252 -20.24 -3.20 -19.07
N GLU A 253 -20.94 -4.33 -18.95
CA GLU A 253 -21.84 -4.61 -17.82
C GLU A 253 -21.18 -4.42 -16.45
N ALA A 254 -19.93 -4.88 -16.30
CA ALA A 254 -19.15 -4.75 -15.06
C ALA A 254 -18.84 -3.30 -14.65
N LEU A 255 -18.94 -2.35 -15.58
CA LEU A 255 -18.63 -0.93 -15.35
C LEU A 255 -19.88 -0.05 -15.28
N MET A 256 -21.07 -0.61 -15.54
CA MET A 256 -22.33 0.13 -15.39
C MET A 256 -22.56 0.55 -13.94
N THR A 257 -22.21 -0.31 -12.99
CA THR A 257 -22.33 -0.01 -11.55
C THR A 257 -21.48 1.19 -11.14
N GLU A 258 -20.29 1.37 -11.73
CA GLU A 258 -19.45 2.54 -11.42
C GLU A 258 -20.06 3.85 -11.96
N LEU A 259 -20.74 3.81 -13.12
CA LEU A 259 -21.51 4.96 -13.62
C LEU A 259 -22.66 5.29 -12.66
N ASP A 260 -23.38 4.28 -12.18
CA ASP A 260 -24.49 4.45 -11.23
C ASP A 260 -23.99 5.05 -9.91
N GLU A 261 -22.91 4.50 -9.33
CA GLU A 261 -22.23 5.04 -8.14
C GLU A 261 -21.79 6.50 -8.34
N MET A 262 -21.21 6.82 -9.50
CA MET A 262 -20.78 8.17 -9.82
C MET A 262 -21.94 9.17 -9.85
N LEU A 263 -23.11 8.78 -10.38
CA LEU A 263 -24.30 9.62 -10.40
C LEU A 263 -24.95 9.76 -9.02
N GLU A 264 -24.98 8.68 -8.23
CA GLU A 264 -25.49 8.68 -6.87
C GLU A 264 -24.65 9.54 -5.92
N GLU A 265 -23.31 9.41 -5.96
CA GLU A 265 -22.39 10.21 -5.15
C GLU A 265 -22.56 11.73 -5.38
N ASN A 266 -22.97 12.12 -6.59
CA ASN A 266 -23.18 13.52 -6.97
C ASN A 266 -24.66 13.96 -6.94
N HIS A 267 -25.57 13.10 -6.46
CA HIS A 267 -27.01 13.36 -6.38
C HIS A 267 -27.65 13.80 -7.71
N VAL A 268 -27.20 13.21 -8.82
CA VAL A 268 -27.72 13.53 -10.16
C VAL A 268 -29.12 12.96 -10.31
N LYS A 269 -30.08 13.80 -10.73
CA LYS A 269 -31.47 13.40 -10.92
C LYS A 269 -31.72 12.98 -12.36
N ILE A 270 -32.13 11.73 -12.57
CA ILE A 270 -32.53 11.25 -13.89
C ILE A 270 -33.97 11.69 -14.15
N ILE A 271 -34.16 12.54 -15.17
CA ILE A 271 -35.46 13.08 -15.59
C ILE A 271 -35.88 12.50 -16.93
N ASN A 272 -37.19 12.35 -17.15
CA ASN A 272 -37.75 11.84 -18.41
C ASN A 272 -37.68 12.87 -19.54
#